data_AF-A0A258CS33-F1
#
_entry.id   AF-A0A258CS33-F1
#
_cell.length_a   1.000
_cell.length_b   1.000
_cell.length_c   1.000
_cell.angle_alpha   90.00
_cell.angle_beta   90.00
_cell.angle_gamma   90.00
#
_symmetry.space_group_name_H-M   'P 1'
#
loop_
_entity.id
_entity.type
_entity.pdbx_description
1 polymer ?
#
loop_
_entity_poly.entity_id
_entity_poly.type
_entity_poly.pdbx_seq_one_letter_code
_entity_poly.pdbx_strand_id
1 'polypeptide(L)'
;SVTKGGEFGRLLSESDLAETGLAKAVAAAAVVGADQSAAVDFAPYDVVGGEPRAFVAQRFYNPASHQPVGTVVLSVGPAFIEAALASVAGSSLDITTHVVGSDGFLRSDPSARLAGRSPRETLDRSRLSSEGMLRLTSRDGERLVAVGREVSVAGGTWLLWLTKTDRSAFAVMDKLDRALILGALVVIGPLLLLALLVGLSVTRPIAGLAEALAGIAAGRTDLRIPGERRRDEIGAIAAAVATIRQNMLRDESRRLEEREERERESAQQRSILLADLASDLERSVLGVTSSVSAAAEQLSVTAQELSGGANRTQENAVTVHGATSRAVASIRSIEGAAKELRQAIDRLDHDVQSSDRSARTARDHAEAMGSVVEQLAAGAARVSDVIGLISDIAAQTNLLALNATIEAARAGEAGRGFAVVASEVKGLSGQTARAIDDISRQIATMNQATAATVESIGGIQDMIGGLSDVVRRAAETMRHHHGVTHAIVEDVGLATNEFSRIGEATSLVSAASQQTSEAAAAVSRASAELTDLAQQLKSRVAGFIVQVRAA
;
A
#
# COMPACT_ATOMS: atom_id res chain seq x y z
N SER A 1 12.00 17.02 7.07
CA SER A 1 12.28 17.49 8.45
C SER A 1 10.94 17.71 9.14
N VAL A 2 10.67 17.05 10.26
CA VAL A 2 9.44 17.28 11.04
C VAL A 2 9.78 18.26 12.15
N THR A 3 9.34 19.51 12.00
CA THR A 3 9.51 20.54 13.03
C THR A 3 8.44 20.33 14.08
N LYS A 4 8.84 20.08 15.33
CA LYS A 4 7.94 19.91 16.46
C LYS A 4 7.61 21.29 17.04
N GLY A 5 6.33 21.65 17.09
CA GLY A 5 5.86 22.90 17.70
C GLY A 5 5.92 22.87 19.24
N GLY A 6 5.62 24.00 19.89
CA GLY A 6 5.61 24.13 21.36
C GLY A 6 4.53 23.30 22.05
N GLU A 7 3.54 22.83 21.31
CA GLU A 7 2.49 21.90 21.71
C GLU A 7 2.91 20.43 21.67
N PHE A 8 4.08 20.09 21.09
CA PHE A 8 4.46 18.69 20.89
C PHE A 8 4.67 17.96 22.22
N GLY A 9 3.96 16.84 22.40
CA GLY A 9 4.04 15.99 23.59
C GLY A 9 3.13 16.42 24.74
N ARG A 10 2.32 17.47 24.55
CA ARG A 10 1.32 17.94 25.52
C ARG A 10 -0.02 17.26 25.30
N LEU A 11 -0.81 17.11 26.36
CA LEU A 11 -2.15 16.55 26.27
C LEU A 11 -3.15 17.65 25.85
N LEU A 12 -4.02 17.34 24.89
CA LEU A 12 -5.10 18.26 24.47
C LEU A 12 -6.12 18.55 25.59
N SER A 13 -6.05 17.83 26.71
CA SER A 13 -6.85 18.07 27.92
C SER A 13 -6.23 19.10 28.88
N GLU A 14 -5.01 19.58 28.62
CA GLU A 14 -4.39 20.65 29.42
C GLU A 14 -5.17 21.95 29.27
N SER A 15 -5.28 22.74 30.35
CA SER A 15 -6.22 23.87 30.46
C SER A 15 -6.06 24.97 29.42
N ASP A 16 -4.86 25.16 28.88
CA ASP A 16 -4.54 26.14 27.84
C ASP A 16 -4.78 25.60 26.42
N LEU A 17 -4.85 24.27 26.23
CA LEU A 17 -5.12 23.63 24.94
C LEU A 17 -6.58 23.18 24.79
N ALA A 18 -7.26 22.85 25.89
CA ALA A 18 -8.61 22.28 25.88
C ALA A 18 -9.66 23.17 25.20
N GLU A 19 -9.51 24.49 25.31
CA GLU A 19 -10.44 25.46 24.71
C GLU A 19 -10.07 25.92 23.29
N THR A 20 -8.91 25.48 22.79
CA THR A 20 -8.40 25.90 21.48
C THR A 20 -9.21 25.30 20.33
N GLY A 21 -9.14 25.97 19.17
CA GLY A 21 -9.71 25.44 17.92
C GLY A 21 -9.16 24.06 17.54
N LEU A 22 -7.89 23.77 17.91
CA LEU A 22 -7.26 22.46 17.69
C LEU A 22 -7.97 21.34 18.47
N ALA A 23 -8.16 21.52 19.78
CA ALA A 23 -8.84 20.52 20.62
C ALA A 23 -10.30 20.31 20.17
N LYS A 24 -10.99 21.41 19.83
CA LYS A 24 -12.37 21.36 19.29
C LYS A 24 -12.45 20.63 17.96
N ALA A 25 -11.48 20.82 17.06
CA ALA A 25 -11.44 20.12 15.77
C ALA A 25 -11.16 18.61 15.94
N VAL A 26 -10.26 18.22 16.84
CA VAL A 26 -9.99 16.82 17.15
C VAL A 26 -11.21 16.14 17.79
N ALA A 27 -11.89 16.82 18.72
CA ALA A 27 -13.12 16.34 19.33
C ALA A 27 -14.25 16.19 18.30
N ALA A 28 -14.40 17.16 17.40
CA ALA A 28 -15.38 17.09 16.32
C ALA A 28 -15.08 15.90 15.37
N ALA A 29 -13.83 15.73 14.94
CA ALA A 29 -13.42 14.61 14.08
C ALA A 29 -13.57 13.24 14.76
N ALA A 30 -13.72 13.17 16.09
CA ALA A 30 -14.01 11.93 16.79
C ALA A 30 -15.47 11.47 16.65
N VAL A 31 -16.38 12.39 16.31
CA VAL A 31 -17.83 12.13 16.20
C VAL A 31 -18.27 11.93 14.75
N VAL A 32 -17.49 12.42 13.79
CA VAL A 32 -17.79 12.37 12.36
C VAL A 32 -17.22 11.06 11.74
N GLY A 33 -17.88 10.52 10.70
CA GLY A 33 -17.56 9.19 10.11
C GLY A 33 -16.17 9.09 9.46
N ALA A 34 -15.72 7.86 9.16
CA ALA A 34 -14.33 7.54 8.79
C ALA A 34 -13.77 8.29 7.57
N ASP A 35 -14.63 8.75 6.66
CA ASP A 35 -14.25 9.48 5.44
C ASP A 35 -14.66 10.96 5.46
N GLN A 36 -15.09 11.47 6.61
CA GLN A 36 -15.57 12.84 6.74
C GLN A 36 -14.58 13.67 7.56
N SER A 37 -14.35 14.90 7.11
CA SER A 37 -13.54 15.88 7.84
C SER A 37 -14.44 16.75 8.71
N ALA A 38 -13.94 17.11 9.88
CA ALA A 38 -14.55 18.14 10.73
C ALA A 38 -13.74 19.42 10.59
N ALA A 39 -14.40 20.55 10.33
CA ALA A 39 -13.75 21.85 10.33
C ALA A 39 -14.24 22.70 11.49
N VAL A 40 -13.31 23.44 12.08
CA VAL A 40 -13.56 24.51 13.03
C VAL A 40 -13.06 25.80 12.38
N ASP A 41 -13.93 26.80 12.32
CA ASP A 41 -13.59 28.12 11.76
C ASP A 41 -12.56 28.84 12.64
N PHE A 42 -12.12 30.03 12.22
CA PHE A 42 -11.06 30.79 12.86
C PHE A 42 -11.34 31.04 14.34
N ALA A 43 -10.48 30.49 15.19
CA ALA A 43 -10.45 30.74 16.62
C ALA A 43 -9.04 31.21 17.05
N PRO A 44 -8.92 32.00 18.14
CA PRO A 44 -7.63 32.35 18.70
C PRO A 44 -6.77 31.12 18.97
N TYR A 45 -5.49 31.17 18.57
CA TYR A 45 -4.54 30.08 18.78
C TYR A 45 -3.18 30.63 19.23
N ASP A 46 -3.08 30.91 20.53
CA ASP A 46 -1.94 31.62 21.13
C ASP A 46 -0.63 30.82 21.15
N VAL A 47 -0.71 29.50 20.95
CA VAL A 47 0.43 28.58 21.03
C VAL A 47 1.51 28.85 19.97
N VAL A 48 1.13 29.43 18.83
CA VAL A 48 2.04 29.67 17.68
C VAL A 48 1.99 31.14 17.23
N GLY A 49 1.74 32.08 18.16
CA GLY A 49 1.85 33.52 17.88
C GLY A 49 0.54 34.30 17.82
N GLY A 50 -0.54 33.81 18.43
CA GLY A 50 -1.76 34.59 18.68
C GLY A 50 -2.63 34.90 17.46
N GLU A 51 -2.19 34.54 16.25
CA GLU A 51 -3.03 34.68 15.07
C GLU A 51 -4.17 33.66 15.08
N PRO A 52 -5.42 34.09 14.80
CA PRO A 52 -6.52 33.16 14.70
C PRO A 52 -6.32 32.22 13.50
N ARG A 53 -6.71 30.95 13.66
CA ARG A 53 -6.55 29.91 12.64
C ARG A 53 -7.80 29.05 12.55
N ALA A 54 -8.13 28.60 11.34
CA ALA A 54 -9.08 27.52 11.13
C ALA A 54 -8.36 26.16 11.23
N PHE A 55 -9.10 25.12 11.63
CA PHE A 55 -8.59 23.77 11.78
C PHE A 55 -9.48 22.79 11.03
N VAL A 56 -8.89 21.99 10.14
CA VAL A 56 -9.57 20.89 9.47
C VAL A 56 -8.97 19.59 9.96
N ALA A 57 -9.78 18.77 10.62
CA ALA A 57 -9.37 17.54 11.26
C ALA A 57 -10.00 16.34 10.55
N GLN A 58 -9.19 15.35 10.22
CA GLN A 58 -9.64 14.08 9.68
C GLN A 58 -8.99 12.93 10.44
N ARG A 59 -9.82 11.97 10.81
CA ARG A 59 -9.40 10.80 11.56
C ARG A 59 -8.88 9.74 10.59
N PHE A 60 -7.77 9.11 10.93
CA PHE A 60 -7.22 8.01 10.14
C PHE A 60 -7.21 6.72 10.96
N TYR A 61 -7.43 5.63 10.24
CA TYR A 61 -7.71 4.32 10.80
C TYR A 61 -6.62 3.35 10.38
N ASN A 62 -6.40 2.34 11.22
CA ASN A 62 -5.55 1.23 10.87
C ASN A 62 -6.24 0.45 9.72
N PRO A 63 -5.58 0.25 8.57
CA PRO A 63 -6.17 -0.46 7.43
C PRO A 63 -6.63 -1.89 7.76
N ALA A 64 -6.02 -2.54 8.76
CA ALA A 64 -6.30 -3.93 9.11
C ALA A 64 -7.40 -4.08 10.19
N SER A 65 -7.44 -3.20 11.19
CA SER A 65 -8.37 -3.33 12.32
C SER A 65 -9.57 -2.39 12.26
N HIS A 66 -9.61 -1.48 11.28
CA HIS A 66 -10.57 -0.36 11.23
C HIS A 66 -10.67 0.44 12.53
N GLN A 67 -9.66 0.33 13.42
CA GLN A 67 -9.61 1.10 14.65
C GLN A 67 -8.96 2.45 14.40
N PRO A 68 -9.45 3.50 15.07
CA PRO A 68 -8.88 4.84 14.96
C PRO A 68 -7.45 4.87 15.51
N VAL A 69 -6.49 5.33 14.71
CA VAL A 69 -5.08 5.41 15.12
C VAL A 69 -4.74 6.83 15.58
N GLY A 70 -5.34 7.84 14.93
CA GLY A 70 -5.14 9.23 15.28
C GLY A 70 -5.92 10.18 14.39
N THR A 71 -5.68 11.47 14.57
CA THR A 71 -6.32 12.53 13.79
C THR A 71 -5.23 13.40 13.15
N VAL A 72 -5.30 13.58 11.84
CA VAL A 72 -4.50 14.58 11.12
C VAL A 72 -5.26 15.89 11.17
N VAL A 73 -4.60 16.96 11.60
CA VAL A 73 -5.18 18.30 11.65
C VAL A 73 -4.36 19.23 10.77
N LEU A 74 -5.04 19.88 9.82
CA LEU A 74 -4.50 20.96 9.01
C LEU A 74 -4.90 22.30 9.64
N SER A 75 -3.91 23.09 10.06
CA SER A 75 -4.15 24.47 10.50
C SER A 75 -4.03 25.42 9.31
N VAL A 76 -5.06 26.22 9.05
CA VAL A 76 -5.10 27.22 7.99
C VAL A 76 -5.09 28.61 8.63
N GLY A 77 -4.01 29.37 8.39
CA GLY A 77 -3.89 30.76 8.83
C GLY A 77 -4.21 31.78 7.72
N PRO A 78 -4.27 33.07 8.06
CA PRO A 78 -4.59 34.13 7.10
C PRO A 78 -3.62 34.19 5.91
N ALA A 79 -2.32 33.96 6.14
CA ALA A 79 -1.30 33.97 5.10
C ALA A 79 -1.50 32.89 4.01
N PHE A 80 -2.05 31.72 4.38
CA PHE A 80 -2.39 30.68 3.41
C PHE A 80 -3.53 31.13 2.49
N ILE A 81 -4.56 31.75 3.07
CA ILE A 81 -5.69 32.29 2.32
C ILE A 81 -5.21 33.40 1.39
N GLU A 82 -4.34 34.29 1.86
CA GLU A 82 -3.77 35.36 1.05
C GLU A 82 -2.94 34.83 -0.13
N ALA A 83 -2.08 33.83 0.11
CA ALA A 83 -1.32 33.17 -0.96
C ALA A 83 -2.24 32.50 -2.00
N ALA A 84 -3.31 31.84 -1.54
CA ALA A 84 -4.29 31.23 -2.43
C ALA A 84 -5.04 32.27 -3.27
N LEU A 85 -5.46 33.39 -2.67
CA LEU A 85 -6.10 34.50 -3.37
C LEU A 85 -5.16 35.16 -4.38
N ALA A 86 -3.89 35.34 -4.03
CA ALA A 86 -2.87 35.91 -4.91
C ALA A 86 -2.56 35.03 -6.12
N SER A 87 -2.66 33.71 -6.01
CA SER A 87 -2.46 32.80 -7.16
C SER A 87 -3.60 32.80 -8.18
N VAL A 88 -4.81 33.20 -7.78
CA VAL A 88 -6.01 33.18 -8.62
C VAL A 88 -6.32 34.57 -9.18
N ALA A 89 -6.09 35.62 -8.39
CA ALA A 89 -6.24 37.00 -8.83
C ALA A 89 -4.97 37.43 -9.57
N GLY A 90 -4.94 37.24 -10.89
CA GLY A 90 -3.93 37.87 -11.74
C GLY A 90 -3.80 39.37 -11.42
N SER A 91 -2.58 39.89 -11.48
CA SER A 91 -2.06 41.17 -10.94
C SER A 91 -2.69 42.47 -11.44
N SER A 92 -4.02 42.54 -11.54
CA SER A 92 -4.78 43.76 -11.80
C SER A 92 -4.77 44.64 -10.53
N LEU A 93 -3.98 45.72 -10.56
CA LEU A 93 -3.75 46.70 -9.49
C LEU A 93 -5.03 47.34 -8.87
N ASP A 94 -6.19 47.13 -9.48
CA ASP A 94 -7.45 47.82 -9.15
C ASP A 94 -8.54 46.92 -8.54
N ILE A 95 -8.32 45.61 -8.39
CA ILE A 95 -9.29 44.70 -7.75
C ILE A 95 -8.72 44.20 -6.42
N THR A 96 -9.48 44.39 -5.35
CA THR A 96 -9.16 43.92 -4.00
C THR A 96 -10.11 42.79 -3.63
N THR A 97 -9.59 41.71 -3.06
CA THR A 97 -10.38 40.53 -2.67
C THR A 97 -10.40 40.41 -1.15
N HIS A 98 -11.58 40.20 -0.58
CA HIS A 98 -11.80 40.07 0.85
C HIS A 98 -12.53 38.76 1.15
N VAL A 99 -12.05 37.98 2.11
CA VAL A 99 -12.74 36.77 2.59
C VAL A 99 -13.23 37.02 4.00
N VAL A 100 -14.53 36.82 4.22
CA VAL A 100 -15.21 37.11 5.49
C VAL A 100 -15.95 35.86 5.97
N GLY A 101 -15.83 35.54 7.26
CA GLY A 101 -16.57 34.46 7.89
C GLY A 101 -18.05 34.81 8.05
N SER A 102 -18.87 33.82 8.40
CA SER A 102 -20.29 34.01 8.71
C SER A 102 -20.53 34.89 9.95
N ASP A 103 -19.50 35.02 10.79
CA ASP A 103 -19.43 35.90 11.96
C ASP A 103 -19.11 37.38 11.61
N GLY A 104 -18.86 37.69 10.34
CA GLY A 104 -18.54 39.05 9.87
C GLY A 104 -17.08 39.46 10.08
N PHE A 105 -16.20 38.54 10.50
CA PHE A 105 -14.77 38.81 10.66
C PHE A 105 -13.97 38.38 9.43
N LEU A 106 -12.92 39.14 9.10
CA LEU A 106 -12.03 38.83 7.96
C LEU A 106 -11.20 37.57 8.24
N ARG A 107 -11.07 36.72 7.23
CA ARG A 107 -10.21 35.51 7.23
C ARG A 107 -8.92 35.71 6.41
N SER A 108 -8.94 36.65 5.46
CA SER A 108 -7.73 37.19 4.82
C SER A 108 -7.03 38.21 5.74
N ASP A 109 -5.79 38.61 5.42
CA ASP A 109 -4.94 39.52 6.22
C ASP A 109 -5.74 40.54 7.08
N PRO A 110 -5.69 40.42 8.43
CA PRO A 110 -6.36 41.34 9.33
C PRO A 110 -5.94 42.80 9.14
N SER A 111 -4.69 43.04 8.72
CA SER A 111 -4.13 44.37 8.49
C SER A 111 -4.79 45.05 7.28
N ALA A 112 -5.26 44.27 6.30
CA ALA A 112 -5.99 44.77 5.15
C ALA A 112 -7.28 45.51 5.55
N ARG A 113 -7.89 45.22 6.71
CA ARG A 113 -9.06 45.99 7.21
C ARG A 113 -8.74 47.46 7.50
N LEU A 114 -7.49 47.75 7.82
CA LEU A 114 -7.00 49.09 8.13
C LEU A 114 -6.47 49.82 6.91
N ALA A 115 -6.26 49.11 5.79
CA ALA A 115 -5.84 49.73 4.54
C ALA A 115 -6.91 50.73 4.08
N GLY A 116 -6.45 51.91 3.66
CA GLY A 116 -7.31 53.00 3.24
C GLY A 116 -8.27 52.64 2.09
N ARG A 117 -7.86 51.68 1.24
CA ARG A 117 -8.64 51.16 0.10
C ARG A 117 -9.77 50.21 0.50
N SER A 118 -9.78 49.67 1.71
CA SER A 118 -10.79 48.72 2.15
C SER A 118 -12.14 49.38 2.44
N PRO A 119 -13.27 48.66 2.29
CA PRO A 119 -14.60 49.20 2.59
C PRO A 119 -14.73 49.68 4.05
N ARG A 120 -15.43 50.81 4.24
CA ARG A 120 -15.87 51.28 5.56
C ARG A 120 -17.03 50.47 6.09
N GLU A 121 -17.95 50.11 5.20
CA GLU A 121 -19.13 49.32 5.58
C GLU A 121 -18.77 47.86 5.88
N THR A 122 -19.60 47.20 6.70
CA THR A 122 -19.45 45.77 6.99
C THR A 122 -19.79 44.94 5.76
N LEU A 123 -18.97 43.93 5.47
CA LEU A 123 -19.16 42.96 4.39
C LEU A 123 -19.88 41.72 4.92
N ASP A 124 -21.16 41.87 5.27
CA ASP A 124 -21.98 40.80 5.85
C ASP A 124 -22.87 40.11 4.81
N ARG A 125 -23.46 38.97 5.22
CA ARG A 125 -24.36 38.19 4.35
C ARG A 125 -25.60 38.97 3.92
N SER A 126 -26.09 39.91 4.72
CA SER A 126 -27.33 40.64 4.43
C SER A 126 -27.22 41.55 3.21
N ARG A 127 -25.98 41.94 2.87
CA ARG A 127 -25.66 42.79 1.71
C ARG A 127 -25.44 42.03 0.42
N LEU A 128 -25.50 40.69 0.42
CA LEU A 128 -25.57 39.88 -0.78
C LEU A 128 -26.95 40.06 -1.44
N SER A 129 -27.13 41.15 -2.18
CA SER A 129 -28.36 41.35 -2.97
C SER A 129 -28.33 40.49 -4.24
N SER A 130 -29.51 40.11 -4.74
CA SER A 130 -29.66 39.41 -6.02
C SER A 130 -29.33 40.27 -7.26
N GLU A 131 -29.08 41.57 -7.10
CA GLU A 131 -28.86 42.55 -8.19
C GLU A 131 -27.39 42.84 -8.52
N GLY A 132 -26.47 41.94 -8.14
CA GLY A 132 -25.18 41.77 -8.83
C GLY A 132 -24.06 42.77 -8.54
N MET A 133 -24.33 44.01 -8.09
CA MET A 133 -23.28 44.98 -7.71
C MET A 133 -23.74 45.92 -6.57
N LEU A 134 -22.93 46.01 -5.52
CA LEU A 134 -23.14 46.89 -4.37
C LEU A 134 -22.21 48.11 -4.48
N ARG A 135 -22.70 49.31 -4.19
CA ARG A 135 -21.85 50.51 -4.06
C ARG A 135 -21.47 50.71 -2.60
N LEU A 136 -20.17 50.81 -2.35
CA LEU A 136 -19.58 50.97 -1.03
C LEU A 136 -18.67 52.20 -0.98
N THR A 137 -18.22 52.56 0.21
CA THR A 137 -17.27 53.65 0.41
C THR A 137 -16.00 53.11 1.03
N SER A 138 -14.88 53.41 0.40
CA SER A 138 -13.55 53.10 0.92
C SER A 138 -13.24 53.89 2.20
N ARG A 139 -12.30 53.41 3.03
CA ARG A 139 -11.83 54.14 4.22
C ARG A 139 -11.22 55.50 3.91
N ASP A 140 -10.67 55.67 2.72
CA ASP A 140 -10.15 56.93 2.19
C ASP A 140 -11.23 57.83 1.55
N GLY A 141 -12.49 57.40 1.55
CA GLY A 141 -13.63 58.18 1.04
C GLY A 141 -13.93 58.01 -0.46
N GLU A 142 -13.20 57.15 -1.17
CA GLU A 142 -13.46 56.82 -2.57
C GLU A 142 -14.69 55.90 -2.73
N ARG A 143 -15.44 56.06 -3.82
CA ARG A 143 -16.56 55.17 -4.16
C ARG A 143 -16.03 53.84 -4.70
N LEU A 144 -16.52 52.75 -4.12
CA LEU A 144 -16.21 51.39 -4.50
C LEU A 144 -17.44 50.71 -5.10
N VAL A 145 -17.20 49.78 -6.01
CA VAL A 145 -18.16 48.80 -6.48
C VAL A 145 -17.70 47.45 -5.93
N ALA A 146 -18.62 46.73 -5.29
CA ALA A 146 -18.37 45.48 -4.62
C ALA A 146 -19.31 44.38 -5.15
N VAL A 147 -18.77 43.19 -5.36
CA VAL A 147 -19.55 41.99 -5.71
C VAL A 147 -19.19 40.89 -4.73
N GLY A 148 -20.22 40.29 -4.12
CA GLY A 148 -20.05 39.23 -3.13
C GLY A 148 -20.61 37.90 -3.63
N ARG A 149 -20.00 36.78 -3.23
CA ARG A 149 -20.55 35.44 -3.40
C ARG A 149 -20.31 34.58 -2.17
N GLU A 150 -21.28 33.73 -1.85
CA GLU A 150 -21.16 32.71 -0.82
C GLU A 150 -20.35 31.51 -1.34
N VAL A 151 -19.36 31.05 -0.58
CA VAL A 151 -18.50 29.91 -0.89
C VAL A 151 -18.48 28.98 0.31
N SER A 152 -18.69 27.67 0.08
CA SER A 152 -18.59 26.65 1.12
C SER A 152 -17.17 26.07 1.13
N VAL A 153 -16.49 26.15 2.27
CA VAL A 153 -15.12 25.64 2.46
C VAL A 153 -15.10 24.75 3.69
N ALA A 154 -14.74 23.48 3.52
CA ALA A 154 -14.60 22.49 4.59
C ALA A 154 -15.82 22.35 5.51
N GLY A 155 -17.05 22.61 5.03
CA GLY A 155 -18.28 22.55 5.83
C GLY A 155 -18.66 23.86 6.53
N GLY A 156 -17.85 24.92 6.40
CA GLY A 156 -18.17 26.29 6.82
C GLY A 156 -18.56 27.18 5.64
N THR A 157 -19.43 28.16 5.91
CA THR A 157 -19.86 29.16 4.92
C THR A 157 -19.01 30.43 5.04
N TRP A 158 -18.27 30.78 3.98
CA TRP A 158 -17.52 32.02 3.86
C TRP A 158 -18.07 32.91 2.75
N LEU A 159 -17.80 34.21 2.84
CA LEU A 159 -18.23 35.26 1.92
C LEU A 159 -17.00 35.79 1.19
N LEU A 160 -16.96 35.65 -0.13
CA LEU A 160 -15.92 36.20 -1.00
C LEU A 160 -16.40 37.51 -1.61
N TRP A 161 -15.71 38.60 -1.32
CA TRP A 161 -16.02 39.94 -1.83
C TRP A 161 -14.91 40.46 -2.73
N LEU A 162 -15.28 40.99 -3.88
CA LEU A 162 -14.39 41.66 -4.83
C LEU A 162 -14.76 43.14 -4.86
N THR A 163 -13.80 44.03 -4.64
CA THR A 163 -13.98 45.48 -4.63
C THR A 163 -13.10 46.19 -5.65
N LYS A 164 -13.66 47.16 -6.37
CA LYS A 164 -12.97 48.01 -7.35
C LYS A 164 -13.43 49.46 -7.24
N THR A 165 -12.60 50.44 -7.59
CA THR A 165 -12.96 51.87 -7.55
C THR A 165 -13.90 52.28 -8.69
N ASP A 166 -14.92 53.10 -8.40
CA ASP A 166 -15.95 53.55 -9.37
C ASP A 166 -15.35 54.31 -10.56
N ARG A 167 -14.32 55.15 -10.31
CA ARG A 167 -13.59 55.88 -11.35
C ARG A 167 -12.89 54.97 -12.38
N SER A 168 -12.37 53.81 -11.95
CA SER A 168 -11.71 52.86 -12.86
C SER A 168 -12.72 51.92 -13.54
N ALA A 169 -13.89 51.71 -12.93
CA ALA A 169 -14.98 50.92 -13.50
C ALA A 169 -15.70 51.64 -14.66
N PHE A 170 -15.79 52.98 -14.65
CA PHE A 170 -16.53 53.77 -15.64
C PHE A 170 -15.70 54.82 -16.41
N ALA A 171 -14.36 54.77 -16.38
CA ALA A 171 -13.47 55.75 -17.00
C ALA A 171 -13.70 56.02 -18.52
N VAL A 172 -14.35 55.09 -19.23
CA VAL A 172 -14.63 55.19 -20.67
C VAL A 172 -15.87 56.06 -20.94
N MET A 173 -16.87 56.06 -20.05
CA MET A 173 -18.13 56.78 -20.26
C MET A 173 -17.96 58.30 -20.13
N ASP A 174 -17.12 58.76 -19.20
CA ASP A 174 -16.87 60.20 -18.96
C ASP A 174 -16.18 60.92 -20.13
N LYS A 175 -15.47 60.17 -21.00
CA LYS A 175 -14.82 60.72 -22.20
C LYS A 175 -15.80 60.94 -23.37
N LEU A 176 -16.91 60.20 -23.40
CA LEU A 176 -17.91 60.31 -24.47
C LEU A 176 -18.83 61.54 -24.28
N ASP A 177 -19.23 61.83 -23.04
CA ASP A 177 -20.16 62.95 -22.77
C ASP A 177 -19.56 64.33 -23.05
N ARG A 178 -18.24 64.50 -22.84
CA ARG A 178 -17.56 65.79 -23.09
C ARG A 178 -17.31 66.07 -24.57
N ALA A 179 -17.20 65.03 -25.40
CA ALA A 179 -17.01 65.18 -26.85
C ALA A 179 -18.30 65.62 -27.57
N LEU A 180 -19.46 65.17 -27.10
CA LEU A 180 -20.77 65.49 -27.69
C LEU A 180 -21.19 66.95 -27.45
N ILE A 181 -20.90 67.51 -26.27
CA ILE A 181 -21.32 68.88 -25.92
C ILE A 181 -20.54 69.95 -26.70
N LEU A 182 -19.24 69.73 -26.97
CA LEU A 182 -18.44 70.68 -27.76
C LEU A 182 -18.82 70.67 -29.26
N GLY A 183 -19.28 69.54 -29.80
CA GLY A 183 -19.69 69.43 -31.20
C GLY A 183 -20.95 70.21 -31.54
N ALA A 184 -21.91 70.29 -30.62
CA ALA A 184 -23.20 70.94 -30.87
C ALA A 184 -23.11 72.48 -30.94
N LEU A 185 -22.18 73.10 -30.20
CA LEU A 185 -22.08 74.56 -30.10
C LEU A 185 -21.45 75.23 -31.33
N VAL A 186 -20.61 74.50 -32.07
CA VAL A 186 -19.89 75.00 -33.26
C VAL A 186 -20.79 75.02 -34.51
N VAL A 187 -21.85 74.19 -34.53
CA VAL A 187 -22.71 74.02 -35.70
C VAL A 187 -23.91 74.97 -35.70
N ILE A 188 -24.52 75.23 -34.55
CA ILE A 188 -25.83 75.91 -34.50
C ILE A 188 -25.70 77.45 -34.59
N GLY A 189 -24.61 78.03 -34.07
CA GLY A 189 -24.40 79.49 -34.03
C GLY A 189 -24.27 80.19 -35.40
N PRO A 190 -23.53 79.65 -36.39
CA PRO A 190 -23.35 80.30 -37.69
C PRO A 190 -24.57 80.18 -38.62
N LEU A 191 -25.37 79.11 -38.46
CA LEU A 191 -26.47 78.76 -39.36
C LEU A 191 -27.67 79.72 -39.24
N LEU A 192 -27.91 80.30 -38.07
CA LEU A 192 -29.05 81.18 -37.84
C LEU A 192 -28.83 82.60 -38.40
N LEU A 193 -27.57 83.06 -38.46
CA LEU A 193 -27.20 84.41 -38.91
C LEU A 193 -27.14 84.50 -40.46
N LEU A 194 -26.77 83.40 -41.12
CA LEU A 194 -26.66 83.32 -42.58
C LEU A 194 -28.03 83.20 -43.28
N ALA A 195 -28.99 82.52 -42.65
CA ALA A 195 -30.33 82.31 -43.21
C ALA A 195 -31.13 83.61 -43.42
N LEU A 196 -30.87 84.65 -42.62
CA LEU A 196 -31.61 85.91 -42.68
C LEU A 196 -31.13 86.85 -43.81
N LEU A 197 -29.85 86.76 -44.19
CA LEU A 197 -29.21 87.68 -45.16
C LEU A 197 -29.34 87.21 -46.62
N VAL A 198 -29.48 85.90 -46.87
CA VAL A 198 -29.48 85.30 -48.23
C VAL A 198 -30.88 85.35 -48.88
N GLY A 199 -31.95 85.36 -48.08
CA GLY A 199 -33.33 85.16 -48.54
C GLY A 199 -33.86 86.17 -49.57
N LEU A 200 -33.37 87.42 -49.55
CA LEU A 200 -33.90 88.51 -50.41
C LEU A 200 -32.96 88.97 -51.54
N SER A 201 -31.69 88.57 -51.55
CA SER A 201 -30.69 89.09 -52.50
C SER A 201 -30.07 88.03 -53.44
N VAL A 202 -30.24 86.73 -53.15
CA VAL A 202 -29.51 85.65 -53.85
C VAL A 202 -30.42 84.51 -54.36
N THR A 203 -31.53 84.22 -53.67
CA THR A 203 -32.33 83.00 -53.89
C THR A 203 -32.96 82.88 -55.28
N ARG A 204 -33.39 84.00 -55.89
CA ARG A 204 -34.05 83.99 -57.22
C ARG A 204 -33.07 83.74 -58.39
N PRO A 205 -31.88 84.38 -58.44
CA PRO A 205 -30.89 84.08 -59.47
C PRO A 205 -30.22 82.69 -59.38
N ILE A 206 -30.04 82.14 -58.16
CA ILE A 206 -29.40 80.81 -57.98
C ILE A 206 -30.29 79.67 -58.46
N ALA A 207 -31.62 79.76 -58.35
CA ALA A 207 -32.52 78.71 -58.81
C ALA A 207 -32.33 78.38 -60.32
N GLY A 208 -32.06 79.39 -61.14
CA GLY A 208 -31.78 79.21 -62.58
C GLY A 208 -30.40 78.62 -62.90
N LEU A 209 -29.40 78.79 -62.02
CA LEU A 209 -28.09 78.14 -62.15
C LEU A 209 -28.12 76.71 -61.60
N ALA A 210 -28.91 76.45 -60.56
CA ALA A 210 -29.11 75.12 -59.98
C ALA A 210 -29.78 74.15 -60.97
N GLU A 211 -30.71 74.66 -61.80
CA GLU A 211 -31.37 73.88 -62.84
C GLU A 211 -30.39 73.49 -63.98
N ALA A 212 -29.47 74.39 -64.34
CA ALA A 212 -28.39 74.10 -65.29
C ALA A 212 -27.36 73.09 -64.73
N LEU A 213 -27.01 73.18 -63.44
CA LEU A 213 -26.12 72.24 -62.74
C LEU A 213 -26.75 70.85 -62.58
N ALA A 214 -28.06 70.78 -62.35
CA ALA A 214 -28.82 69.53 -62.33
C ALA A 214 -28.86 68.85 -63.72
N GLY A 215 -28.94 69.64 -64.80
CA GLY A 215 -28.83 69.14 -66.18
C GLY A 215 -27.45 68.54 -66.49
N ILE A 216 -26.38 69.19 -66.01
CA ILE A 216 -24.99 68.69 -66.14
C ILE A 216 -24.79 67.41 -65.32
N ALA A 217 -25.30 67.35 -64.09
CA ALA A 217 -25.25 66.15 -63.23
C ALA A 217 -26.08 64.97 -63.79
N ALA A 218 -27.06 65.24 -64.66
CA ALA A 218 -27.86 64.25 -65.37
C ALA A 218 -27.28 63.87 -66.76
N GLY A 219 -26.05 64.28 -67.08
CA GLY A 219 -25.32 63.89 -68.29
C GLY A 219 -25.67 64.66 -69.57
N ARG A 220 -26.43 65.76 -69.48
CA ARG A 220 -26.85 66.56 -70.64
C ARG A 220 -25.96 67.78 -70.79
N THR A 221 -25.21 67.88 -71.90
CA THR A 221 -24.15 68.88 -72.11
C THR A 221 -24.54 70.02 -73.06
N ASP A 222 -25.79 70.04 -73.51
CA ASP A 222 -26.37 70.88 -74.55
C ASP A 222 -27.22 72.06 -74.04
N LEU A 223 -27.24 72.30 -72.71
CA LEU A 223 -28.03 73.38 -72.09
C LEU A 223 -27.29 74.72 -72.03
N ARG A 224 -27.99 75.82 -72.37
CA ARG A 224 -27.50 77.20 -72.33
C ARG A 224 -27.54 77.73 -70.88
N ILE A 225 -26.40 78.15 -70.33
CA ILE A 225 -26.30 78.64 -68.93
C ILE A 225 -26.84 80.09 -68.85
N PRO A 226 -27.88 80.39 -68.04
CA PRO A 226 -28.40 81.74 -67.88
C PRO A 226 -27.42 82.67 -67.16
N GLY A 227 -27.23 83.90 -67.65
CA GLY A 227 -26.44 84.94 -66.97
C GLY A 227 -25.00 85.18 -67.47
N GLU A 228 -24.61 84.60 -68.61
CA GLU A 228 -23.23 84.64 -69.16
C GLU A 228 -22.68 86.07 -69.48
N ARG A 229 -23.53 87.10 -69.50
CA ARG A 229 -23.13 88.51 -69.74
C ARG A 229 -23.22 89.42 -68.50
N ARG A 230 -23.47 88.84 -67.33
CA ARG A 230 -23.59 89.58 -66.07
C ARG A 230 -22.18 89.89 -65.53
N ARG A 231 -21.97 91.10 -65.01
CA ARG A 231 -20.66 91.58 -64.51
C ARG A 231 -20.53 91.56 -62.99
N ASP A 232 -21.39 90.78 -62.31
CA ASP A 232 -21.40 90.58 -60.86
C ASP A 232 -20.97 89.14 -60.49
N GLU A 233 -20.93 88.84 -59.19
CA GLU A 233 -20.43 87.57 -58.63
C GLU A 233 -21.24 86.35 -59.12
N ILE A 234 -22.50 86.54 -59.53
CA ILE A 234 -23.33 85.49 -60.15
C ILE A 234 -22.86 85.16 -61.58
N GLY A 235 -22.32 86.15 -62.31
CA GLY A 235 -21.64 85.95 -63.60
C GLY A 235 -20.32 85.19 -63.47
N ALA A 236 -19.57 85.40 -62.38
CA ALA A 236 -18.38 84.61 -62.06
C ALA A 236 -18.71 83.14 -61.71
N ILE A 237 -19.86 82.90 -61.06
CA ILE A 237 -20.37 81.54 -60.80
C ILE A 237 -20.80 80.85 -62.10
N ALA A 238 -21.44 81.54 -63.05
CA ALA A 238 -21.77 80.98 -64.36
C ALA A 238 -20.52 80.53 -65.15
N ALA A 239 -19.42 81.29 -65.06
CA ALA A 239 -18.13 80.92 -65.64
C ALA A 239 -17.48 79.72 -64.91
N ALA A 240 -17.57 79.66 -63.58
CA ALA A 240 -17.08 78.53 -62.78
C ALA A 240 -17.86 77.22 -63.06
N VAL A 241 -19.18 77.29 -63.31
CA VAL A 241 -20.00 76.14 -63.73
C VAL A 241 -19.56 75.59 -65.09
N ALA A 242 -19.13 76.47 -66.01
CA ALA A 242 -18.51 76.04 -67.27
C ALA A 242 -17.15 75.34 -67.09
N THR A 243 -16.36 75.73 -66.07
CA THR A 243 -15.11 75.04 -65.68
C THR A 243 -15.37 73.72 -64.94
N ILE A 244 -16.41 73.64 -64.11
CA ILE A 244 -16.82 72.40 -63.41
C ILE A 244 -17.22 71.31 -64.42
N ARG A 245 -17.93 71.66 -65.50
CA ARG A 245 -18.19 70.73 -66.63
C ARG A 245 -16.90 70.15 -67.21
N GLN A 246 -15.82 70.93 -67.25
CA GLN A 246 -14.52 70.54 -67.78
C GLN A 246 -13.70 69.68 -66.80
N ASN A 247 -13.86 69.88 -65.49
CA ASN A 247 -13.17 69.12 -64.44
C ASN A 247 -13.87 67.79 -64.10
N MET A 248 -15.20 67.68 -64.30
CA MET A 248 -15.96 66.46 -64.03
C MET A 248 -15.52 65.25 -64.90
N LEU A 249 -14.96 65.52 -66.09
CA LEU A 249 -14.38 64.50 -66.96
C LEU A 249 -13.02 63.95 -66.46
N ARG A 250 -12.43 64.51 -65.39
CA ARG A 250 -11.08 64.16 -64.89
C ARG A 250 -11.06 63.54 -63.47
N ASP A 251 -12.14 63.59 -62.70
CA ASP A 251 -12.14 63.28 -61.24
C ASP A 251 -12.71 61.90 -60.88
N GLU A 252 -13.29 61.16 -61.83
CA GLU A 252 -13.91 59.85 -61.59
C GLU A 252 -12.90 58.68 -61.58
N SER A 253 -11.81 58.80 -62.36
CA SER A 253 -10.77 57.76 -62.45
C SER A 253 -9.88 57.65 -61.20
N ARG A 254 -9.54 58.77 -60.54
CA ARG A 254 -8.66 58.76 -59.34
C ARG A 254 -9.30 58.18 -58.08
N ARG A 255 -10.62 58.32 -57.92
CA ARG A 255 -11.32 57.85 -56.70
C ARG A 255 -11.57 56.34 -56.69
N LEU A 256 -11.54 55.69 -57.85
CA LEU A 256 -11.61 54.24 -57.98
C LEU A 256 -10.24 53.60 -57.66
N GLU A 257 -9.15 54.20 -58.14
CA GLU A 257 -7.77 53.73 -57.87
C GLU A 257 -7.43 53.75 -56.36
N GLU A 258 -7.71 54.84 -55.64
CA GLU A 258 -7.42 54.94 -54.20
C GLU A 258 -8.29 54.04 -53.30
N ARG A 259 -9.46 53.60 -53.78
CA ARG A 259 -10.32 52.64 -53.08
C ARG A 259 -9.84 51.21 -53.31
N GLU A 260 -9.50 50.87 -54.55
CA GLU A 260 -8.92 49.55 -54.86
C GLU A 260 -7.58 49.35 -54.14
N GLU A 261 -6.74 50.38 -54.02
CA GLU A 261 -5.43 50.26 -53.37
C GLU A 261 -5.56 50.04 -51.86
N ARG A 262 -6.46 50.77 -51.18
CA ARG A 262 -6.77 50.55 -49.74
C ARG A 262 -7.43 49.19 -49.47
N GLU A 263 -8.31 48.73 -50.36
CA GLU A 263 -8.89 47.38 -50.23
C GLU A 263 -7.83 46.29 -50.47
N ARG A 264 -6.93 46.47 -51.44
CA ARG A 264 -5.79 45.57 -51.66
C ARG A 264 -4.85 45.52 -50.46
N GLU A 265 -4.45 46.66 -49.90
CA GLU A 265 -3.59 46.71 -48.71
C GLU A 265 -4.23 46.07 -47.48
N SER A 266 -5.51 46.36 -47.20
CA SER A 266 -6.28 45.74 -46.11
C SER A 266 -6.43 44.23 -46.31
N ALA A 267 -6.72 43.78 -47.53
CA ALA A 267 -6.81 42.35 -47.85
C ALA A 267 -5.45 41.65 -47.69
N GLN A 268 -4.36 42.30 -48.08
CA GLN A 268 -3.00 41.77 -47.97
C GLN A 268 -2.55 41.68 -46.50
N GLN A 269 -2.80 42.71 -45.68
CA GLN A 269 -2.53 42.68 -44.25
C GLN A 269 -3.35 41.61 -43.53
N ARG A 270 -4.63 41.45 -43.90
CA ARG A 270 -5.49 40.39 -43.36
C ARG A 270 -4.99 39.00 -43.74
N SER A 271 -4.57 38.80 -44.99
CA SER A 271 -3.99 37.54 -45.46
C SER A 271 -2.70 37.19 -44.72
N ILE A 272 -1.80 38.17 -44.51
CA ILE A 272 -0.56 37.97 -43.72
C ILE A 272 -0.89 37.59 -42.27
N LEU A 273 -1.80 38.30 -41.61
CA LEU A 273 -2.20 38.00 -40.23
C LEU A 273 -2.82 36.60 -40.12
N LEU A 274 -3.71 36.22 -41.05
CA LEU A 274 -4.33 34.90 -41.08
C LEU A 274 -3.31 33.80 -41.35
N ALA A 275 -2.33 34.04 -42.22
CA ALA A 275 -1.25 33.10 -42.49
C ALA A 275 -0.34 32.88 -41.27
N ASP A 276 -0.06 33.95 -40.51
CA ASP A 276 0.77 33.89 -39.31
C ASP A 276 0.05 33.16 -38.17
N LEU A 277 -1.22 33.51 -37.91
CA LEU A 277 -2.09 32.81 -36.96
C LEU A 277 -2.27 31.32 -37.34
N ALA A 278 -2.43 31.02 -38.63
CA ALA A 278 -2.47 29.65 -39.12
C ALA A 278 -1.15 28.92 -38.85
N SER A 279 0.00 29.54 -39.15
CA SER A 279 1.32 28.96 -38.90
C SER A 279 1.57 28.67 -37.42
N ASP A 280 1.17 29.57 -36.52
CA ASP A 280 1.29 29.38 -35.07
C ASP A 280 0.34 28.29 -34.55
N LEU A 281 -0.91 28.25 -35.03
CA LEU A 281 -1.85 27.17 -34.73
C LEU A 281 -1.33 25.81 -35.20
N GLU A 282 -0.80 25.75 -36.43
CA GLU A 282 -0.18 24.57 -37.02
C GLU A 282 0.96 24.06 -36.13
N ARG A 283 1.91 24.95 -35.76
CA ARG A 283 3.04 24.60 -34.90
C ARG A 283 2.61 24.10 -33.53
N SER A 284 1.65 24.80 -32.90
CA SER A 284 1.17 24.45 -31.56
C SER A 284 0.43 23.11 -31.54
N VAL A 285 -0.54 22.92 -32.45
CA VAL A 285 -1.33 21.68 -32.50
C VAL A 285 -0.49 20.49 -32.97
N LEU A 286 0.41 20.67 -33.94
CA LEU A 286 1.34 19.61 -34.35
C LEU A 286 2.30 19.23 -33.21
N GLY A 287 2.78 20.20 -32.43
CA GLY A 287 3.62 19.93 -31.25
C GLY A 287 2.89 19.13 -30.17
N VAL A 288 1.65 19.53 -29.84
CA VAL A 288 0.81 18.83 -28.86
C VAL A 288 0.43 17.42 -29.36
N THR A 289 -0.04 17.28 -30.60
CA THR A 289 -0.43 15.97 -31.16
C THR A 289 0.77 15.02 -31.25
N SER A 290 1.95 15.51 -31.65
CA SER A 290 3.17 14.69 -31.66
C SER A 290 3.55 14.21 -30.25
N SER A 291 3.40 15.07 -29.24
CA SER A 291 3.67 14.72 -27.84
C SER A 291 2.66 13.69 -27.31
N VAL A 292 1.38 13.83 -27.68
CA VAL A 292 0.33 12.86 -27.32
C VAL A 292 0.58 11.50 -28.00
N SER A 293 0.93 11.48 -29.29
CA SER A 293 1.27 10.24 -30.00
C SER A 293 2.48 9.53 -29.36
N ALA A 294 3.53 10.28 -29.03
CA ALA A 294 4.71 9.70 -28.37
C ALA A 294 4.37 9.14 -26.97
N ALA A 295 3.55 9.85 -26.19
CA ALA A 295 3.10 9.37 -24.88
C ALA A 295 2.20 8.12 -25.01
N ALA A 296 1.32 8.08 -26.01
CA ALA A 296 0.48 6.92 -26.29
C ALA A 296 1.31 5.70 -26.74
N GLU A 297 2.33 5.89 -27.58
CA GLU A 297 3.25 4.83 -27.98
C GLU A 297 4.00 4.26 -26.76
N GLN A 298 4.50 5.13 -25.87
CA GLN A 298 5.16 4.72 -24.63
C GLN A 298 4.23 3.94 -23.70
N LEU A 299 2.96 4.36 -23.56
CA LEU A 299 1.95 3.63 -22.79
C LEU A 299 1.64 2.27 -23.41
N SER A 300 1.61 2.17 -24.74
CA SER A 300 1.41 0.89 -25.45
C SER A 300 2.55 -0.10 -25.18
N VAL A 301 3.80 0.35 -25.24
CA VAL A 301 4.98 -0.47 -24.90
C VAL A 301 4.92 -0.93 -23.45
N THR A 302 4.64 0.00 -22.52
CA THR A 302 4.53 -0.31 -21.09
C THR A 302 3.42 -1.33 -20.82
N ALA A 303 2.27 -1.20 -21.49
CA ALA A 303 1.18 -2.16 -21.40
C ALA A 303 1.57 -3.55 -21.93
N GLN A 304 2.31 -3.64 -23.03
CA GLN A 304 2.81 -4.92 -23.55
C GLN A 304 3.77 -5.58 -22.56
N GLU A 305 4.68 -4.82 -21.95
CA GLU A 305 5.59 -5.32 -20.91
C GLU A 305 4.84 -5.81 -19.68
N LEU A 306 3.84 -5.07 -19.21
CA LEU A 306 2.97 -5.48 -18.10
C LEU A 306 2.21 -6.76 -18.39
N SER A 307 1.64 -6.90 -19.59
CA SER A 307 0.93 -8.13 -19.98
C SER A 307 1.90 -9.32 -20.08
N GLY A 308 3.09 -9.13 -20.64
CA GLY A 308 4.13 -10.16 -20.68
C GLY A 308 4.59 -10.58 -19.27
N GLY A 309 4.77 -9.63 -18.36
CA GLY A 309 5.11 -9.88 -16.95
C GLY A 309 4.00 -10.63 -16.20
N ALA A 310 2.75 -10.24 -16.42
CA ALA A 310 1.58 -10.91 -15.87
C ALA A 310 1.47 -12.37 -16.35
N ASN A 311 1.63 -12.61 -17.65
CA ASN A 311 1.57 -13.96 -18.22
C ASN A 311 2.68 -14.88 -17.67
N ARG A 312 3.92 -14.37 -17.56
CA ARG A 312 5.02 -15.10 -16.92
C ARG A 312 4.73 -15.42 -15.46
N THR A 313 4.14 -14.47 -14.73
CA THR A 313 3.77 -14.69 -13.32
C THR A 313 2.68 -15.75 -13.20
N GLN A 314 1.73 -15.78 -14.13
CA GLN A 314 0.70 -16.80 -14.22
C GLN A 314 1.29 -18.21 -14.49
N GLU A 315 2.23 -18.34 -15.43
CA GLU A 315 2.94 -19.61 -15.69
C GLU A 315 3.73 -20.09 -14.46
N ASN A 316 4.41 -19.16 -13.78
CA ASN A 316 5.12 -19.45 -12.54
C ASN A 316 4.16 -19.91 -11.44
N ALA A 317 3.00 -19.26 -11.29
CA ALA A 317 1.98 -19.65 -10.33
C ALA A 317 1.48 -21.07 -10.58
N VAL A 318 1.25 -21.47 -11.84
CA VAL A 318 0.89 -22.85 -12.20
C VAL A 318 1.98 -23.83 -11.80
N THR A 319 3.25 -23.49 -12.05
CA THR A 319 4.40 -24.32 -11.69
C THR A 319 4.52 -24.50 -10.17
N VAL A 320 4.39 -23.41 -9.41
CA VAL A 320 4.42 -23.41 -7.94
C VAL A 320 3.24 -24.21 -7.37
N HIS A 321 2.04 -24.07 -7.95
CA HIS A 321 0.87 -24.84 -7.55
C HIS A 321 1.08 -26.35 -7.74
N GLY A 322 1.65 -26.76 -8.88
CA GLY A 322 2.02 -28.16 -9.15
C GLY A 322 3.08 -28.68 -8.18
N ALA A 323 4.11 -27.88 -7.88
CA ALA A 323 5.13 -28.23 -6.90
C ALA A 323 4.55 -28.39 -5.48
N THR A 324 3.69 -27.46 -5.07
CA THR A 324 2.97 -27.49 -3.78
C THR A 324 2.10 -28.73 -3.66
N SER A 325 1.36 -29.08 -4.71
CA SER A 325 0.51 -30.29 -4.73
C SER A 325 1.33 -31.57 -4.55
N ARG A 326 2.51 -31.66 -5.19
CA ARG A 326 3.44 -32.78 -4.97
C ARG A 326 4.02 -32.80 -3.56
N ALA A 327 4.34 -31.64 -3.00
CA ALA A 327 4.83 -31.53 -1.62
C ALA A 327 3.79 -32.02 -0.60
N VAL A 328 2.51 -31.63 -0.76
CA VAL A 328 1.40 -32.12 0.06
C VAL A 328 1.26 -33.64 -0.04
N ALA A 329 1.34 -34.21 -1.25
CA ALA A 329 1.30 -35.67 -1.42
C ALA A 329 2.48 -36.38 -0.71
N SER A 330 3.68 -35.81 -0.80
CA SER A 330 4.86 -36.31 -0.10
C SER A 330 4.68 -36.30 1.42
N ILE A 331 4.14 -35.20 1.97
CA ILE A 331 3.88 -35.09 3.40
C ILE A 331 2.84 -36.09 3.89
N ARG A 332 1.77 -36.33 3.13
CA ARG A 332 0.80 -37.38 3.47
C ARG A 332 1.44 -38.77 3.50
N SER A 333 2.40 -39.02 2.62
CA SER A 333 3.19 -40.27 2.65
C SER A 333 4.04 -40.36 3.92
N ILE A 334 4.70 -39.25 4.31
CA ILE A 334 5.49 -39.18 5.56
C ILE A 334 4.58 -39.37 6.78
N GLU A 335 3.38 -38.79 6.80
CA GLU A 335 2.39 -39.00 7.86
C GLU A 335 2.03 -40.48 8.01
N GLY A 336 1.79 -41.18 6.89
CA GLY A 336 1.55 -42.62 6.85
C GLY A 336 2.72 -43.40 7.44
N ALA A 337 3.94 -43.13 6.96
CA ALA A 337 5.16 -43.77 7.45
C ALA A 337 5.40 -43.52 8.96
N ALA A 338 5.13 -42.31 9.44
CA ALA A 338 5.25 -41.97 10.86
C ALA A 338 4.23 -42.74 11.72
N LYS A 339 2.99 -42.93 11.23
CA LYS A 339 1.98 -43.77 11.90
C LYS A 339 2.41 -45.24 11.96
N GLU A 340 2.96 -45.78 10.88
CA GLU A 340 3.48 -47.15 10.86
C GLU A 340 4.68 -47.32 11.80
N LEU A 341 5.60 -46.34 11.83
CA LEU A 341 6.73 -46.33 12.77
C LEU A 341 6.26 -46.30 14.22
N ARG A 342 5.25 -45.50 14.55
CA ARG A 342 4.66 -45.49 15.89
C ARG A 342 4.13 -46.87 16.29
N GLN A 343 3.37 -47.52 15.41
CA GLN A 343 2.87 -48.88 15.66
C GLN A 343 4.00 -49.92 15.80
N ALA A 344 5.11 -49.74 15.10
CA ALA A 344 6.29 -50.61 15.24
C ALA A 344 6.99 -50.37 16.58
N ILE A 345 7.13 -49.12 17.02
CA ILE A 345 7.70 -48.75 18.33
C ILE A 345 6.82 -49.30 19.46
N ASP A 346 5.50 -49.16 19.39
CA ASP A 346 4.58 -49.68 20.40
C ASP A 346 4.70 -51.21 20.55
N ARG A 347 4.89 -51.93 19.43
CA ARG A 347 5.15 -53.38 19.45
C ARG A 347 6.50 -53.72 20.07
N LEU A 348 7.55 -52.99 19.71
CA LEU A 348 8.89 -53.19 20.29
C LEU A 348 8.91 -52.88 21.79
N ASP A 349 8.17 -51.88 22.25
CA ASP A 349 8.05 -51.58 23.67
C ASP A 349 7.42 -52.75 24.44
N HIS A 350 6.36 -53.36 23.89
CA HIS A 350 5.78 -54.59 24.45
C HIS A 350 6.77 -55.75 24.47
N ASP A 351 7.55 -55.95 23.40
CA ASP A 351 8.56 -57.02 23.33
C ASP A 351 9.70 -56.81 24.35
N VAL A 352 10.12 -55.55 24.56
CA VAL A 352 11.11 -55.18 25.57
C VAL A 352 10.57 -55.43 26.98
N GLN A 353 9.32 -55.05 27.27
CA GLN A 353 8.67 -55.36 28.56
C GLN A 353 8.51 -56.87 28.79
N SER A 354 8.23 -57.64 27.73
CA SER A 354 8.17 -59.11 27.79
C SER A 354 9.55 -59.71 28.08
N SER A 355 10.60 -59.16 27.46
CA SER A 355 11.98 -59.57 27.69
C SER A 355 12.44 -59.26 29.12
N ASP A 356 12.07 -58.10 29.68
CA ASP A 356 12.36 -57.75 31.08
C ASP A 356 11.75 -58.77 32.05
N ARG A 357 10.47 -59.13 31.86
CA ARG A 357 9.79 -60.15 32.67
C ARG A 357 10.45 -61.52 32.56
N SER A 358 10.89 -61.89 31.36
CA SER A 358 11.57 -63.17 31.10
C SER A 358 12.94 -63.22 31.77
N ALA A 359 13.72 -62.13 31.70
CA ALA A 359 15.01 -62.01 32.38
C ALA A 359 14.86 -62.09 33.91
N ARG A 360 13.86 -61.41 34.49
CA ARG A 360 13.54 -61.52 35.93
C ARG A 360 13.19 -62.94 36.34
N THR A 361 12.32 -63.61 35.58
CA THR A 361 11.93 -65.00 35.85
C THR A 361 13.13 -65.95 35.77
N ALA A 362 14.00 -65.77 34.76
CA ALA A 362 15.22 -66.57 34.62
C ALA A 362 16.18 -66.35 35.80
N ARG A 363 16.31 -65.10 36.27
CA ARG A 363 17.13 -64.76 37.44
C ARG A 363 16.61 -65.47 38.68
N ASP A 364 15.31 -65.39 38.94
CA ASP A 364 14.69 -66.02 40.11
C ASP A 364 14.86 -67.56 40.07
N HIS A 365 14.81 -68.17 38.88
CA HIS A 365 15.13 -69.60 38.71
C HIS A 365 16.61 -69.92 38.95
N ALA A 366 17.53 -69.09 38.45
CA ALA A 366 18.97 -69.29 38.67
C ALA A 366 19.34 -69.14 40.17
N GLU A 367 18.74 -68.18 40.88
CA GLU A 367 18.87 -68.02 42.34
C GLU A 367 18.34 -69.25 43.09
N ALA A 368 17.16 -69.76 42.72
CA ALA A 368 16.59 -70.97 43.33
C ALA A 368 17.47 -72.21 43.08
N MET A 369 17.99 -72.37 41.86
CA MET A 369 18.92 -73.45 41.51
C MET A 369 20.22 -73.35 42.34
N GLY A 370 20.77 -72.14 42.48
CA GLY A 370 21.95 -71.88 43.31
C GLY A 370 21.73 -72.38 44.75
N SER A 371 20.60 -72.02 45.36
CA SER A 371 20.27 -72.45 46.73
C SER A 371 20.15 -73.97 46.87
N VAL A 372 19.54 -74.65 45.89
CA VAL A 372 19.41 -76.13 45.91
C VAL A 372 20.77 -76.80 45.80
N VAL A 373 21.65 -76.30 44.93
CA VAL A 373 23.00 -76.86 44.74
C VAL A 373 23.90 -76.61 45.96
N GLU A 374 23.79 -75.45 46.61
CA GLU A 374 24.46 -75.18 47.88
C GLU A 374 24.02 -76.16 48.99
N GLN A 375 22.72 -76.45 49.08
CA GLN A 375 22.20 -77.45 50.02
C GLN A 375 22.72 -78.85 49.71
N LEU A 376 22.84 -79.22 48.43
CA LEU A 376 23.43 -80.49 47.99
C LEU A 376 24.91 -80.58 48.36
N ALA A 377 25.69 -79.51 48.12
CA ALA A 377 27.10 -79.44 48.49
C ALA A 377 27.28 -79.62 50.01
N ALA A 378 26.46 -78.94 50.82
CA ALA A 378 26.49 -79.08 52.27
C ALA A 378 26.08 -80.50 52.72
N GLY A 379 25.12 -81.13 52.03
CA GLY A 379 24.73 -82.53 52.27
C GLY A 379 25.85 -83.52 51.96
N ALA A 380 26.53 -83.33 50.83
CA ALA A 380 27.65 -84.15 50.40
C ALA A 380 28.83 -84.07 51.38
N ALA A 381 29.15 -82.86 51.87
CA ALA A 381 30.17 -82.66 52.90
C ALA A 381 29.87 -83.44 54.18
N ARG A 382 28.62 -83.38 54.67
CA ARG A 382 28.20 -84.19 55.85
C ARG A 382 28.32 -85.69 55.60
N VAL A 383 28.02 -86.17 54.39
CA VAL A 383 28.20 -87.59 54.04
C VAL A 383 29.69 -87.96 54.02
N SER A 384 30.57 -87.10 53.50
CA SER A 384 32.02 -87.29 53.59
C SER A 384 32.50 -87.42 55.03
N ASP A 385 32.02 -86.58 55.94
CA ASP A 385 32.37 -86.65 57.36
C ASP A 385 31.96 -87.98 58.00
N VAL A 386 30.74 -88.46 57.69
CA VAL A 386 30.23 -89.76 58.16
C VAL A 386 31.06 -90.91 57.61
N ILE A 387 31.42 -90.89 56.33
CA ILE A 387 32.26 -91.94 55.71
C ILE A 387 33.64 -91.99 56.36
N GLY A 388 34.24 -90.84 56.67
CA GLY A 388 35.49 -90.76 57.42
C GLY A 388 35.40 -91.46 58.77
N LEU A 389 34.35 -91.18 59.54
CA LEU A 389 34.09 -91.86 60.82
C LEU A 389 33.92 -93.38 60.67
N ILE A 390 33.17 -93.84 59.66
CA ILE A 390 32.99 -95.29 59.42
C ILE A 390 34.32 -95.93 59.02
N SER A 391 35.16 -95.24 58.25
CA SER A 391 36.51 -95.71 57.87
C SER A 391 37.36 -95.94 59.11
N ASP A 392 37.35 -94.98 60.05
CA ASP A 392 38.06 -95.09 61.32
C ASP A 392 37.56 -96.26 62.17
N ILE A 393 36.23 -96.47 62.24
CA ILE A 393 35.62 -97.61 62.94
C ILE A 393 36.04 -98.94 62.29
N ALA A 394 36.04 -99.03 60.95
CA ALA A 394 36.45 -100.23 60.23
C ALA A 394 37.94 -100.55 60.46
N ALA A 395 38.80 -99.52 60.45
CA ALA A 395 40.23 -99.66 60.77
C ALA A 395 40.44 -100.14 62.21
N GLN A 396 39.71 -99.56 63.18
CA GLN A 396 39.77 -99.98 64.58
C GLN A 396 39.25 -101.41 64.77
N THR A 397 38.17 -101.79 64.08
CA THR A 397 37.61 -103.15 64.13
C THR A 397 38.58 -104.17 63.53
N ASN A 398 39.26 -103.82 62.43
CA ASN A 398 40.29 -104.66 61.85
C ASN A 398 41.49 -104.85 62.80
N LEU A 399 41.91 -103.79 63.51
CA LEU A 399 42.97 -103.89 64.53
C LEU A 399 42.54 -104.75 65.73
N LEU A 400 41.30 -104.60 66.20
CA LEU A 400 40.74 -105.45 67.26
C LEU A 400 40.68 -106.92 66.84
N ALA A 401 40.21 -107.20 65.62
CA ALA A 401 40.17 -108.55 65.06
C ALA A 401 41.57 -109.14 64.88
N LEU A 402 42.55 -108.33 64.48
CA LEU A 402 43.94 -108.77 64.39
C LEU A 402 44.50 -109.16 65.76
N ASN A 403 44.28 -108.32 66.78
CA ASN A 403 44.68 -108.61 68.17
C ASN A 403 44.01 -109.89 68.69
N ALA A 404 42.72 -110.09 68.38
CA ALA A 404 42.00 -111.30 68.74
C ALA A 404 42.55 -112.56 68.03
N THR A 405 42.92 -112.46 66.76
CA THR A 405 43.57 -113.57 66.02
C THR A 405 44.92 -113.93 66.63
N ILE A 406 45.71 -112.93 67.07
CA ILE A 406 46.99 -113.16 67.75
C ILE A 406 46.77 -113.90 69.07
N GLU A 407 45.81 -113.46 69.89
CA GLU A 407 45.54 -114.09 71.19
C GLU A 407 44.93 -115.49 71.03
N ALA A 408 44.08 -115.70 70.02
CA ALA A 408 43.54 -117.01 69.67
C ALA A 408 44.63 -117.99 69.20
N ALA A 409 45.63 -117.52 68.44
CA ALA A 409 46.80 -118.32 68.08
C ALA A 409 47.66 -118.67 69.31
N ARG A 410 47.77 -117.75 70.27
CA ARG A 410 48.50 -117.94 71.52
C ARG A 410 47.85 -118.98 72.44
N ALA A 411 46.52 -119.09 72.42
CA ALA A 411 45.76 -120.09 73.17
C ALA A 411 45.79 -121.51 72.57
N GLY A 412 46.45 -121.71 71.41
CA GLY A 412 46.61 -123.02 70.78
C GLY A 412 45.29 -123.69 70.39
N GLU A 413 45.15 -124.99 70.70
CA GLU A 413 43.96 -125.78 70.34
C GLU A 413 42.65 -125.22 70.95
N ALA A 414 42.72 -124.62 72.14
CA ALA A 414 41.55 -124.04 72.82
C ALA A 414 41.03 -122.76 72.14
N GLY A 415 41.87 -122.08 71.34
CA GLY A 415 41.55 -120.83 70.67
C GLY A 415 40.98 -120.96 69.26
N ARG A 416 40.88 -122.18 68.69
CA ARG A 416 40.48 -122.38 67.27
C ARG A 416 39.15 -121.74 66.90
N GLY A 417 38.12 -121.88 67.73
CA GLY A 417 36.80 -121.27 67.47
C GLY A 417 36.85 -119.74 67.45
N PHE A 418 37.61 -119.15 68.36
CA PHE A 418 37.85 -117.70 68.41
C PHE A 418 38.70 -117.22 67.22
N ALA A 419 39.68 -117.99 66.78
CA ALA A 419 40.50 -117.65 65.61
C ALA A 419 39.67 -117.56 64.32
N VAL A 420 38.69 -118.46 64.14
CA VAL A 420 37.77 -118.42 62.99
C VAL A 420 36.92 -117.15 63.02
N VAL A 421 36.31 -116.83 64.17
CA VAL A 421 35.51 -115.61 64.32
C VAL A 421 36.35 -114.35 64.11
N ALA A 422 37.55 -114.29 64.69
CA ALA A 422 38.45 -113.15 64.52
C ALA A 422 38.91 -112.97 63.06
N SER A 423 39.16 -114.07 62.33
CA SER A 423 39.45 -114.02 60.89
C SER A 423 38.25 -113.55 60.07
N GLU A 424 37.03 -113.98 60.40
CA GLU A 424 35.80 -113.54 59.74
C GLU A 424 35.54 -112.05 59.97
N VAL A 425 35.70 -111.56 61.21
CA VAL A 425 35.58 -110.13 61.54
C VAL A 425 36.66 -109.30 60.84
N LYS A 426 37.89 -109.82 60.74
CA LYS A 426 38.97 -109.17 59.98
C LYS A 426 38.63 -109.10 58.48
N GLY A 427 38.10 -110.18 57.91
CA GLY A 427 37.64 -110.24 56.52
C GLY A 427 36.52 -109.25 56.24
N LEU A 428 35.51 -109.20 57.12
CA LEU A 428 34.39 -108.27 57.03
C LEU A 428 34.87 -106.82 57.15
N SER A 429 35.74 -106.50 58.10
CA SER A 429 36.32 -105.15 58.26
C SER A 429 37.10 -104.72 57.01
N GLY A 430 37.85 -105.62 56.39
CA GLY A 430 38.54 -105.36 55.12
C GLY A 430 37.60 -105.22 53.92
N GLN A 431 36.45 -105.89 53.92
CA GLN A 431 35.39 -105.66 52.92
C GLN A 431 34.72 -104.30 53.13
N THR A 432 34.43 -103.93 54.38
CA THR A 432 33.88 -102.63 54.76
C THR A 432 34.82 -101.48 54.36
N ALA A 433 36.12 -101.58 54.63
CA ALA A 433 37.09 -100.57 54.23
C ALA A 433 37.15 -100.35 52.71
N ARG A 434 37.09 -101.44 51.92
CA ARG A 434 37.02 -101.35 50.45
C ARG A 434 35.73 -100.69 49.97
N ALA A 435 34.59 -101.04 50.56
CA ALA A 435 33.32 -100.40 50.22
C ALA A 435 33.33 -98.89 50.56
N ILE A 436 33.98 -98.49 51.65
CA ILE A 436 34.16 -97.08 52.05
C ILE A 436 35.05 -96.34 51.06
N ASP A 437 36.13 -96.94 50.57
CA ASP A 437 36.98 -96.34 49.52
C ASP A 437 36.19 -96.09 48.22
N ASP A 438 35.39 -97.07 47.79
CA ASP A 438 34.51 -96.94 46.63
C ASP A 438 33.49 -95.80 46.81
N ILE A 439 32.81 -95.73 47.96
CA ILE A 439 31.86 -94.66 48.26
C ILE A 439 32.56 -93.31 48.35
N SER A 440 33.77 -93.24 48.94
CA SER A 440 34.56 -92.00 49.03
C SER A 440 34.90 -91.46 47.65
N ARG A 441 35.32 -92.32 46.71
CA ARG A 441 35.55 -91.93 45.31
C ARG A 441 34.27 -91.43 44.63
N GLN A 442 33.14 -92.06 44.89
CA GLN A 442 31.84 -91.63 44.36
C GLN A 442 31.44 -90.25 44.90
N ILE A 443 31.62 -89.99 46.20
CA ILE A 443 31.32 -88.70 46.83
C ILE A 443 32.29 -87.61 46.33
N ALA A 444 33.57 -87.92 46.16
CA ALA A 444 34.52 -86.97 45.57
C ALA A 444 34.10 -86.55 44.14
N THR A 445 33.67 -87.52 43.33
CA THR A 445 33.12 -87.26 41.99
C THR A 445 31.86 -86.40 42.06
N MET A 446 30.95 -86.68 43.01
CA MET A 446 29.74 -85.90 43.24
C MET A 446 30.04 -84.46 43.67
N ASN A 447 31.03 -84.26 44.54
CA ASN A 447 31.48 -82.93 44.97
C ASN A 447 32.07 -82.13 43.80
N GLN A 448 32.89 -82.77 42.96
CA GLN A 448 33.43 -82.13 41.76
C GLN A 448 32.32 -81.70 40.79
N ALA A 449 31.33 -82.58 40.55
CA ALA A 449 30.17 -82.26 39.72
C ALA A 449 29.32 -81.12 40.32
N THR A 450 29.17 -81.09 41.64
CA THR A 450 28.44 -80.04 42.36
C THR A 450 29.15 -78.70 42.24
N ALA A 451 30.48 -78.66 42.43
CA ALA A 451 31.28 -77.44 42.28
C ALA A 451 31.22 -76.86 40.85
N ALA A 452 31.35 -77.72 39.83
CA ALA A 452 31.20 -77.32 38.43
C ALA A 452 29.78 -76.78 38.12
N THR A 453 28.77 -77.31 38.80
CA THR A 453 27.38 -76.83 38.68
C THR A 453 27.22 -75.44 39.31
N VAL A 454 27.80 -75.18 40.48
CA VAL A 454 27.80 -73.84 41.12
C VAL A 454 28.45 -72.80 40.21
N GLU A 455 29.62 -73.11 39.64
CA GLU A 455 30.32 -72.21 38.70
C GLU A 455 29.45 -71.92 37.47
N SER A 456 28.81 -72.95 36.90
CA SER A 456 27.91 -72.79 35.76
C SER A 456 26.69 -71.91 36.08
N ILE A 457 26.11 -72.05 37.28
CA ILE A 457 25.00 -71.20 37.74
C ILE A 457 25.46 -69.75 37.90
N GLY A 458 26.65 -69.52 38.45
CA GLY A 458 27.24 -68.17 38.53
C GLY A 458 27.37 -67.52 37.15
N GLY A 459 27.88 -68.25 36.17
CA GLY A 459 27.96 -67.76 34.77
C GLY A 459 26.59 -67.47 34.15
N ILE A 460 25.55 -68.25 34.48
CA ILE A 460 24.16 -67.98 34.05
C ILE A 460 23.64 -66.69 34.70
N GLN A 461 23.90 -66.46 35.99
CA GLN A 461 23.49 -65.25 36.70
C GLN A 461 24.13 -64.00 36.08
N ASP A 462 25.43 -64.04 35.78
CA ASP A 462 26.15 -62.94 35.11
C ASP A 462 25.56 -62.65 33.72
N MET A 463 25.25 -63.69 32.95
CA MET A 463 24.62 -63.56 31.63
C MET A 463 23.23 -62.91 31.72
N ILE A 464 22.43 -63.28 32.72
CA ILE A 464 21.10 -62.68 32.96
C ILE A 464 21.23 -61.22 33.42
N GLY A 465 22.25 -60.90 34.21
CA GLY A 465 22.59 -59.52 34.59
C GLY A 465 22.88 -58.66 33.36
N GLY A 466 23.74 -59.15 32.47
CA GLY A 466 24.05 -58.48 31.19
C GLY A 466 22.82 -58.33 30.28
N LEU A 467 21.95 -59.34 30.23
CA LEU A 467 20.68 -59.28 29.49
C LEU A 467 19.75 -58.18 30.05
N SER A 468 19.66 -58.07 31.38
CA SER A 468 18.82 -57.06 32.05
C SER A 468 19.29 -55.64 31.71
N ASP A 469 20.60 -55.41 31.62
CA ASP A 469 21.16 -54.12 31.20
C ASP A 469 20.87 -53.78 29.74
N VAL A 470 20.89 -54.77 28.84
CA VAL A 470 20.51 -54.58 27.43
C VAL A 470 19.03 -54.20 27.32
N VAL A 471 18.16 -54.91 28.04
CA VAL A 471 16.71 -54.63 28.07
C VAL A 471 16.43 -53.22 28.61
N ARG A 472 17.11 -52.82 29.68
CA ARG A 472 16.97 -51.47 30.24
C ARG A 472 17.36 -50.37 29.24
N ARG A 473 18.48 -50.54 28.53
CA ARG A 473 18.90 -49.61 27.47
C ARG A 473 17.92 -49.59 26.30
N ALA A 474 17.41 -50.76 25.90
CA ALA A 474 16.40 -50.85 24.84
C ALA A 474 15.12 -50.08 25.23
N ALA A 475 14.65 -50.19 26.47
CA ALA A 475 13.49 -49.46 26.98
C ALA A 475 13.71 -47.93 26.98
N GLU A 476 14.92 -47.47 27.26
CA GLU A 476 15.27 -46.05 27.17
C GLU A 476 15.26 -45.56 25.72
N THR A 477 15.84 -46.32 24.80
CA THR A 477 15.79 -46.05 23.36
C THR A 477 14.36 -46.00 22.84
N MET A 478 13.48 -46.92 23.27
CA MET A 478 12.07 -46.92 22.85
C MET A 478 11.34 -45.65 23.31
N ARG A 479 11.56 -45.20 24.56
CA ARG A 479 11.01 -43.92 25.05
C ARG A 479 11.50 -42.72 24.24
N HIS A 480 12.78 -42.69 23.89
CA HIS A 480 13.33 -41.64 23.03
C HIS A 480 12.71 -41.67 21.63
N HIS A 481 12.63 -42.84 21.01
CA HIS A 481 12.03 -43.02 19.69
C HIS A 481 10.55 -42.61 19.66
N HIS A 482 9.77 -42.93 20.69
CA HIS A 482 8.38 -42.51 20.80
C HIS A 482 8.26 -40.97 20.80
N GLY A 483 9.16 -40.27 21.51
CA GLY A 483 9.23 -38.80 21.49
C GLY A 483 9.57 -38.22 20.11
N VAL A 484 10.56 -38.78 19.43
CA VAL A 484 10.96 -38.35 18.08
C VAL A 484 9.83 -38.58 17.08
N THR A 485 9.18 -39.74 17.09
CA THR A 485 8.06 -40.03 16.19
C THR A 485 6.87 -39.11 16.46
N HIS A 486 6.59 -38.76 17.71
CA HIS A 486 5.57 -37.76 18.03
C HIS A 486 5.90 -36.39 17.43
N ALA A 487 7.13 -35.91 17.60
CA ALA A 487 7.57 -34.64 17.03
C ALA A 487 7.48 -34.62 15.51
N ILE A 488 7.81 -35.73 14.82
CA ILE A 488 7.67 -35.84 13.37
C ILE A 488 6.21 -35.68 12.93
N VAL A 489 5.25 -36.29 13.65
CA VAL A 489 3.83 -36.16 13.32
C VAL A 489 3.35 -34.72 13.49
N GLU A 490 3.82 -34.03 14.53
CA GLU A 490 3.52 -32.61 14.76
C GLU A 490 4.09 -31.72 13.64
N ASP A 491 5.37 -31.89 13.30
CA ASP A 491 6.03 -31.16 12.21
C ASP A 491 5.35 -31.38 10.85
N VAL A 492 4.90 -32.61 10.58
CA VAL A 492 4.12 -32.95 9.39
C VAL A 492 2.79 -32.18 9.35
N GLY A 493 2.12 -32.03 10.49
CA GLY A 493 0.90 -31.22 10.60
C GLY A 493 1.16 -29.74 10.30
N LEU A 494 2.23 -29.17 10.86
CA LEU A 494 2.63 -27.79 10.60
C LEU A 494 2.99 -27.57 9.12
N ALA A 495 3.77 -28.47 8.54
CA ALA A 495 4.16 -28.39 7.13
C ALA A 495 2.94 -28.48 6.20
N THR A 496 1.97 -29.35 6.51
CA THR A 496 0.72 -29.45 5.74
C THR A 496 -0.02 -28.11 5.69
N ASN A 497 -0.17 -27.45 6.84
CA ASN A 497 -0.82 -26.14 6.92
C ASN A 497 -0.05 -25.08 6.12
N GLU A 498 1.28 -25.10 6.17
CA GLU A 498 2.10 -24.14 5.42
C GLU A 498 1.96 -24.33 3.90
N PHE A 499 1.93 -25.56 3.40
CA PHE A 499 1.68 -25.81 1.98
C PHE A 499 0.27 -25.41 1.54
N SER A 500 -0.75 -25.56 2.40
CA SER A 500 -2.09 -25.03 2.13
C SER A 500 -2.07 -23.50 1.97
N ARG A 501 -1.37 -22.78 2.86
CA ARG A 501 -1.20 -21.32 2.77
C ARG A 501 -0.45 -20.90 1.51
N ILE A 502 0.60 -21.63 1.13
CA ILE A 502 1.32 -21.41 -0.14
C ILE A 502 0.37 -21.59 -1.33
N GLY A 503 -0.50 -22.62 -1.29
CA GLY A 503 -1.52 -22.86 -2.30
C GLY A 503 -2.47 -21.66 -2.47
N GLU A 504 -3.02 -21.16 -1.37
CA GLU A 504 -3.90 -19.97 -1.36
C GLU A 504 -3.19 -18.71 -1.87
N ALA A 505 -1.97 -18.44 -1.38
CA ALA A 505 -1.17 -17.30 -1.83
C ALA A 505 -0.88 -17.38 -3.33
N THR A 506 -0.61 -18.57 -3.86
CA THR A 506 -0.39 -18.80 -5.29
C THR A 506 -1.65 -18.53 -6.11
N SER A 507 -2.83 -18.92 -5.62
CA SER A 507 -4.12 -18.58 -6.24
C SER A 507 -4.37 -17.07 -6.26
N LEU A 508 -4.04 -16.35 -5.19
CA LEU A 508 -4.15 -14.88 -5.15
C LEU A 508 -3.21 -14.21 -6.14
N VAL A 509 -1.95 -14.67 -6.23
CA VAL A 509 -0.98 -14.16 -7.21
C VAL A 509 -1.44 -14.40 -8.65
N SER A 510 -2.04 -15.56 -8.93
CA SER A 510 -2.64 -15.85 -10.23
C SER A 510 -3.78 -14.86 -10.56
N ALA A 511 -4.71 -14.65 -9.62
CA ALA A 511 -5.82 -13.70 -9.82
C ALA A 511 -5.32 -12.27 -10.06
N ALA A 512 -4.32 -11.81 -9.29
CA ALA A 512 -3.73 -10.49 -9.46
C ALA A 512 -2.99 -10.34 -10.81
N SER A 513 -2.33 -11.42 -11.27
CA SER A 513 -1.68 -11.44 -12.59
C SER A 513 -2.72 -11.34 -13.70
N GLN A 514 -3.83 -12.07 -13.60
CA GLN A 514 -4.93 -11.98 -14.56
C GLN A 514 -5.50 -10.56 -14.63
N GLN A 515 -5.78 -9.92 -13.49
CA GLN A 515 -6.23 -8.52 -13.43
C GLN A 515 -5.21 -7.55 -14.05
N THR A 516 -3.92 -7.77 -13.80
CA THR A 516 -2.84 -6.95 -14.39
C THR A 516 -2.83 -7.09 -15.92
N SER A 517 -3.01 -8.30 -16.44
CA SER A 517 -3.08 -8.54 -17.90
C SER A 517 -4.30 -7.85 -18.53
N GLU A 518 -5.46 -7.90 -17.86
CA GLU A 518 -6.68 -7.21 -18.30
C GLU A 518 -6.53 -5.68 -18.29
N ALA A 519 -5.94 -5.13 -17.22
CA ALA A 519 -5.66 -3.70 -17.10
C ALA A 519 -4.65 -3.24 -18.17
N ALA A 520 -3.59 -4.01 -18.40
CA ALA A 520 -2.63 -3.76 -19.46
C ALA A 520 -3.30 -3.77 -20.85
N ALA A 521 -4.18 -4.74 -21.13
CA ALA A 521 -4.94 -4.77 -22.37
C ALA A 521 -5.85 -3.53 -22.53
N ALA A 522 -6.45 -3.03 -21.44
CA ALA A 522 -7.23 -1.79 -21.46
C ALA A 522 -6.37 -0.56 -21.76
N VAL A 523 -5.20 -0.44 -21.14
CA VAL A 523 -4.24 0.66 -21.40
C VAL A 523 -3.75 0.62 -22.85
N SER A 524 -3.47 -0.57 -23.39
CA SER A 524 -3.06 -0.72 -24.79
C SER A 524 -4.16 -0.25 -25.75
N ARG A 525 -5.43 -0.61 -25.51
CA ARG A 525 -6.57 -0.11 -26.31
C ARG A 525 -6.72 1.41 -26.21
N ALA A 526 -6.69 1.98 -25.01
CA ALA A 526 -6.79 3.43 -24.81
C ALA A 526 -5.63 4.19 -25.50
N SER A 527 -4.43 3.60 -25.48
CA SER A 527 -3.26 4.16 -26.17
C SER A 527 -3.41 4.12 -27.70
N ALA A 528 -3.97 3.04 -28.25
CA ALA A 528 -4.28 2.95 -29.67
C ALA A 528 -5.32 4.00 -30.09
N GLU A 529 -6.36 4.21 -29.28
CA GLU A 529 -7.38 5.25 -29.51
C GLU A 529 -6.78 6.67 -29.45
N LEU A 530 -5.89 6.95 -28.49
CA LEU A 530 -5.20 8.24 -28.40
C LEU A 530 -4.32 8.52 -29.62
N THR A 531 -3.60 7.50 -30.11
CA THR A 531 -2.81 7.62 -31.34
C THR A 531 -3.68 7.93 -32.55
N ASP A 532 -4.83 7.25 -32.69
CA ASP A 532 -5.78 7.52 -33.77
C ASP A 532 -6.39 8.93 -33.67
N LEU A 533 -6.83 9.35 -32.48
CA LEU A 533 -7.33 10.71 -32.22
C LEU A 533 -6.30 11.79 -32.54
N ALA A 534 -5.03 11.59 -32.17
CA ALA A 534 -3.95 12.51 -32.48
C ALA A 534 -3.73 12.61 -34.00
N GLN A 535 -3.82 11.50 -34.73
CA GLN A 535 -3.70 11.45 -36.18
C GLN A 535 -4.89 12.12 -36.90
N GLN A 536 -6.10 11.91 -36.40
CA GLN A 536 -7.31 12.60 -36.88
C GLN A 536 -7.24 14.11 -36.62
N LEU A 537 -6.77 14.54 -35.44
CA LEU A 537 -6.62 15.96 -35.14
C LEU A 537 -5.56 16.61 -36.05
N LYS A 538 -4.44 15.93 -36.27
CA LYS A 538 -3.40 16.36 -37.21
C LYS A 538 -3.95 16.53 -38.63
N SER A 539 -4.76 15.60 -39.13
CA SER A 539 -5.34 15.70 -40.47
C SER A 539 -6.38 16.81 -40.58
N ARG A 540 -7.25 16.98 -39.56
CA ARG A 540 -8.26 18.05 -39.52
C ARG A 540 -7.61 19.44 -39.47
N VAL A 541 -6.57 19.62 -38.67
CA VAL A 541 -5.84 20.90 -38.62
C VAL A 541 -5.13 21.17 -39.94
N ALA A 542 -4.45 20.19 -40.52
CA ALA A 542 -3.83 20.36 -41.84
C ALA A 542 -4.85 20.79 -42.91
N GLY A 543 -6.03 20.18 -42.94
CA GLY A 543 -7.12 20.57 -43.84
C GLY A 543 -7.64 21.99 -43.59
N PHE A 544 -7.81 22.38 -42.32
CA PHE A 544 -8.22 23.74 -41.95
C PHE A 544 -7.20 24.80 -42.38
N ILE A 545 -5.89 24.55 -42.17
CA ILE A 545 -4.81 25.45 -42.60
C ILE A 545 -4.85 25.68 -44.11
N VAL A 546 -5.07 24.62 -44.91
CA VAL A 546 -5.20 24.74 -46.36
C VAL A 546 -6.39 25.63 -46.75
N GLN A 547 -7.54 25.48 -46.07
CA GLN A 547 -8.72 26.32 -46.33
C GLN A 547 -8.49 27.78 -45.94
N VAL A 548 -7.83 28.04 -44.80
CA VAL A 548 -7.54 29.41 -44.34
C VAL A 548 -6.52 30.12 -45.23
N ARG A 549 -5.54 29.40 -45.78
CA ARG A 549 -4.57 29.98 -46.73
C ARG A 549 -5.16 30.23 -48.14
N ALA A 550 -6.29 29.61 -48.46
CA ALA A 550 -6.98 29.77 -49.75
C ALA A 550 -8.08 30.85 -49.73
N ALA A 551 -8.48 31.33 -48.55
CA ALA A 551 -9.44 32.41 -48.32
C ALA A 551 -8.72 33.74 -48.11
#